data_AF-A0A929KD64-F1
#
_entry.id   AF-A0A929KD64-F1
#
_cell.length_a   1.000
_cell.length_b   1.000
_cell.length_c   1.000
_cell.angle_alpha   90.00
_cell.angle_beta   90.00
_cell.angle_gamma   90.00
#
_symmetry.space_group_name_H-M   'P 1'
#
loop_
_entity.id
_entity.type
_entity.pdbx_description
1 polymer ?
#
loop_
_entity_poly.entity_id
_entity_poly.type
_entity_poly.pdbx_seq_one_letter_code
_entity_poly.pdbx_strand_id
1 'polypeptide(L)'
;MLDNLNQLVKENVQEAIVNNSAVPNEQNEAAISAASGSIMDTIKQHLSSGDLSNLVDAFKGGNAEGSSVAQDATASFTDKLAGMGINLDTAKGIAASVIPVIVGKFVNKTNDPNDSSFNIHDVISKVSGPDGKFDLSDVTRIFTEKTDANGDGKDDSVIDKLKGLFS
;
A
#
# COMPACT_ATOMS: atom_id res chain seq x y z
N MET A 1 11.92 -7.91 -0.23
CA MET A 1 10.59 -7.26 -0.32
C MET A 1 10.65 -6.05 -1.23
N LEU A 2 11.44 -5.02 -0.93
CA LEU A 2 11.59 -3.89 -1.86
C LEU A 2 12.10 -4.36 -3.23
N ASP A 3 13.04 -5.32 -3.25
CA ASP A 3 13.50 -5.93 -4.50
C ASP A 3 12.38 -6.66 -5.27
N ASN A 4 11.52 -7.40 -4.56
CA ASN A 4 10.35 -8.06 -5.16
C ASN A 4 9.35 -7.03 -5.69
N LEU A 5 9.15 -5.91 -4.98
CA LEU A 5 8.27 -4.82 -5.42
C LEU A 5 8.86 -4.11 -6.63
N ASN A 6 10.17 -3.85 -6.65
CA ASN A 6 10.89 -3.33 -7.81
C ASN A 6 10.73 -4.24 -9.02
N GLN A 7 10.86 -5.55 -8.84
CA GLN A 7 10.64 -6.52 -9.91
C GLN A 7 9.19 -6.46 -10.41
N LEU A 8 8.22 -6.42 -9.50
CA LEU A 8 6.81 -6.26 -9.85
C LEU A 8 6.57 -4.96 -10.63
N VAL A 9 7.16 -3.85 -10.21
CA VAL A 9 7.07 -2.56 -10.93
C VAL A 9 7.67 -2.70 -12.32
N LYS A 10 8.90 -3.22 -12.43
CA LYS A 10 9.62 -3.37 -13.68
C LYS A 10 8.82 -4.15 -14.73
N GLU A 11 8.11 -5.19 -14.30
CA GLU A 11 7.22 -5.99 -15.15
C GLU A 11 5.97 -5.25 -15.64
N ASN A 12 5.56 -4.18 -14.97
CA ASN A 12 4.30 -3.46 -15.25
C ASN A 12 4.49 -2.05 -15.83
N VAL A 13 5.73 -1.56 -15.94
CA VAL A 13 6.02 -0.18 -16.40
C VAL A 13 6.72 -0.11 -17.75
N GLN A 14 6.82 -1.22 -18.47
CA GLN A 14 7.57 -1.27 -19.73
C GLN A 14 7.01 -0.27 -20.76
N GLU A 15 5.68 -0.20 -20.93
CA GLU A 15 5.05 0.78 -21.82
C GLU A 15 5.04 2.20 -21.24
N ALA A 16 4.74 2.34 -19.94
CA ALA A 16 4.52 3.64 -19.31
C ALA A 16 5.81 4.41 -19.00
N ILE A 17 6.93 3.72 -18.81
CA ILE A 17 8.23 4.28 -18.43
C ILE A 17 9.29 3.95 -19.48
N VAL A 18 9.52 2.67 -19.79
CA VAL A 18 10.68 2.26 -20.61
C VAL A 18 10.52 2.63 -22.08
N ASN A 19 9.33 2.43 -22.65
CA ASN A 19 9.01 2.75 -24.04
C ASN A 19 8.43 4.16 -24.19
N ASN A 20 8.39 4.96 -23.12
CA ASN A 20 7.80 6.29 -23.12
C ASN A 20 8.85 7.36 -23.44
N SER A 21 8.72 8.01 -24.60
CA SER A 21 9.65 9.05 -25.04
C SER A 21 9.69 10.29 -24.14
N ALA A 22 8.70 10.48 -23.28
CA ALA A 22 8.65 11.59 -22.32
C ALA A 22 9.45 11.30 -21.04
N VAL A 23 9.92 10.06 -20.85
CA VAL A 23 10.83 9.67 -19.77
C VAL A 23 12.23 9.49 -20.36
N PRO A 24 13.24 10.25 -19.90
CA PRO A 24 14.62 10.02 -20.32
C PRO A 24 15.06 8.60 -19.96
N ASN A 25 15.75 7.91 -20.87
CA ASN A 25 16.16 6.53 -20.65
C ASN A 25 17.04 6.36 -19.40
N GLU A 26 17.84 7.38 -19.08
CA GLU A 26 18.68 7.45 -17.89
C GLU A 26 17.86 7.48 -16.60
N GLN A 27 16.60 7.95 -16.66
CA GLN A 27 15.67 8.01 -15.54
C GLN A 27 14.80 6.76 -15.41
N ASN A 28 14.85 5.81 -16.36
CA ASN A 28 13.98 4.63 -16.33
C ASN A 28 14.15 3.82 -15.03
N GLU A 29 15.39 3.53 -14.64
CA GLU A 29 15.66 2.80 -13.39
C GLU A 29 15.27 3.61 -12.14
N ALA A 30 15.52 4.93 -12.18
CA ALA A 30 15.14 5.84 -11.09
C ALA A 30 13.61 5.90 -10.93
N ALA A 31 12.87 5.96 -12.04
CA ALA A 31 11.41 5.99 -12.06
C ALA A 31 10.80 4.66 -11.57
N ILE A 32 11.38 3.52 -11.96
CA ILE A 32 11.00 2.19 -11.44
C ILE A 32 11.17 2.17 -9.90
N SER A 33 12.33 2.59 -9.40
CA SER A 33 12.62 2.64 -7.97
C SER A 33 11.73 3.65 -7.23
N ALA A 34 11.39 4.78 -7.87
CA ALA A 34 10.50 5.77 -7.30
C ALA A 34 9.06 5.25 -7.18
N ALA A 35 8.57 4.45 -8.14
CA ALA A 35 7.24 3.86 -8.04
C ALA A 35 7.15 2.87 -6.87
N SER A 36 8.11 1.95 -6.75
CA SER A 36 8.15 0.99 -5.62
C SER A 36 8.31 1.71 -4.28
N GLY A 37 9.20 2.71 -4.24
CA GLY A 37 9.42 3.54 -3.06
C GLY A 37 8.16 4.30 -2.66
N SER A 38 7.43 4.89 -3.60
CA SER A 38 6.19 5.64 -3.31
C SER A 38 5.12 4.77 -2.68
N ILE A 39 4.92 3.55 -3.20
CA ILE A 39 3.97 2.60 -2.61
C ILE A 39 4.38 2.24 -1.18
N MET A 40 5.67 1.92 -0.98
CA MET A 40 6.20 1.58 0.34
C MET A 40 6.12 2.74 1.33
N ASP A 41 6.47 3.95 0.90
CA ASP A 41 6.44 5.15 1.71
C ASP A 41 5.01 5.49 2.13
N THR A 42 4.04 5.38 1.21
CA THR A 42 2.62 5.58 1.53
C THR A 42 2.11 4.56 2.54
N ILE A 43 2.44 3.27 2.38
CA ILE A 43 2.05 2.24 3.36
C ILE A 43 2.64 2.55 4.75
N LYS A 44 3.92 2.93 4.81
CA LYS A 44 4.58 3.35 6.06
C LYS A 44 3.93 4.58 6.66
N GLN A 45 3.55 5.55 5.84
CA GLN A 45 2.88 6.77 6.27
C GLN A 45 1.54 6.45 6.91
N HIS A 46 0.69 5.67 6.24
CA HIS A 46 -0.62 5.24 6.76
C HIS A 46 -0.48 4.44 8.06
N LEU A 47 0.52 3.57 8.16
CA LEU A 47 0.77 2.84 9.41
C LEU A 47 1.19 3.80 10.53
N SER A 48 2.12 4.71 10.24
CA SER A 48 2.67 5.64 11.23
C SER A 48 1.68 6.72 11.66
N SER A 49 0.74 7.09 10.79
CA SER A 49 -0.35 8.04 11.10
C SER A 49 -1.50 7.39 11.88
N GLY A 50 -1.51 6.05 11.99
CA GLY A 50 -2.60 5.30 12.60
C GLY A 50 -3.81 5.10 11.68
N ASP A 51 -3.68 5.36 10.38
CA ASP A 51 -4.72 5.19 9.37
C ASP A 51 -4.81 3.73 8.89
N LEU A 52 -5.06 2.84 9.84
CA LEU A 52 -5.13 1.39 9.60
C LEU A 52 -6.36 0.99 8.80
N SER A 53 -7.47 1.71 8.97
CA SER A 53 -8.72 1.40 8.27
C SER A 53 -8.51 1.44 6.76
N ASN A 54 -7.85 2.47 6.25
CA ASN A 54 -7.54 2.61 4.84
C ASN A 54 -6.58 1.53 4.31
N LEU A 55 -5.58 1.15 5.11
CA LEU A 55 -4.70 0.02 4.80
C LEU A 55 -5.47 -1.30 4.75
N VAL A 56 -6.31 -1.55 5.75
CA VAL A 56 -7.09 -2.77 5.86
C VAL A 56 -8.09 -2.87 4.72
N ASP A 57 -8.74 -1.76 4.35
CA ASP A 57 -9.64 -1.71 3.20
C ASP A 57 -8.90 -1.96 1.88
N ALA A 58 -7.69 -1.42 1.71
CA ALA A 58 -6.86 -1.70 0.55
C ALA A 58 -6.49 -3.20 0.46
N PHE A 59 -6.13 -3.82 1.59
CA PHE A 59 -5.65 -5.20 1.62
C PHE A 59 -6.77 -6.26 1.72
N LYS A 60 -7.92 -5.97 2.34
CA LYS A 60 -9.04 -6.91 2.51
C LYS A 60 -10.22 -6.60 1.58
N GLY A 61 -10.42 -5.34 1.20
CA GLY A 61 -11.66 -4.84 0.59
C GLY A 61 -11.85 -5.14 -0.91
N GLY A 62 -10.97 -5.92 -1.54
CA GLY A 62 -11.11 -6.36 -2.93
C GLY A 62 -10.90 -5.27 -4.00
N ASN A 63 -10.78 -3.99 -3.64
CA ASN A 63 -10.50 -2.88 -4.55
C ASN A 63 -9.22 -2.12 -4.16
N ALA A 64 -8.10 -2.82 -4.14
CA ALA A 64 -6.79 -2.25 -3.84
C ALA A 64 -6.39 -1.12 -4.81
N GLU A 65 -6.76 -1.24 -6.10
CA GLU A 65 -6.42 -0.27 -7.16
C GLU A 65 -7.09 1.09 -6.95
N GLY A 66 -8.30 1.10 -6.38
CA GLY A 66 -9.06 2.32 -6.06
C GLY A 66 -8.93 2.79 -4.61
N SER A 67 -8.04 2.19 -3.82
CA SER A 67 -7.87 2.53 -2.41
C SER A 67 -7.20 3.90 -2.22
N SER A 68 -7.41 4.51 -1.05
CA SER A 68 -6.68 5.72 -0.63
C SER A 68 -5.17 5.52 -0.62
N VAL A 69 -4.71 4.31 -0.29
CA VAL A 69 -3.30 3.91 -0.40
C VAL A 69 -2.79 4.03 -1.85
N ALA A 70 -3.55 3.55 -2.84
CA ALA A 70 -3.18 3.68 -4.24
C ALA A 70 -3.21 5.14 -4.71
N GLN A 71 -4.19 5.93 -4.26
CA GLN A 71 -4.30 7.35 -4.59
C GLN A 71 -3.11 8.16 -4.04
N ASP A 72 -2.77 7.96 -2.77
CA ASP A 72 -1.66 8.64 -2.12
C ASP A 72 -0.30 8.20 -2.70
N ALA A 73 -0.14 6.92 -3.01
CA ALA A 73 1.05 6.43 -3.71
C ALA A 73 1.16 7.01 -5.12
N THR A 74 0.03 7.22 -5.81
CA THR A 74 -0.01 7.87 -7.14
C THR A 74 0.43 9.32 -7.04
N ALA A 75 -0.03 10.06 -6.04
CA ALA A 75 0.40 11.43 -5.79
C ALA A 75 1.90 11.51 -5.47
N SER A 76 2.37 10.69 -4.53
CA SER A 76 3.79 10.59 -4.15
C SER A 76 4.68 10.26 -5.34
N PHE A 77 4.28 9.31 -6.19
CA PHE A 77 5.04 8.95 -7.37
C PHE A 77 5.05 10.07 -8.43
N THR A 78 3.91 10.74 -8.63
CA THR A 78 3.82 11.91 -9.51
C THR A 78 4.84 12.98 -9.10
N ASP A 79 4.93 13.30 -7.81
CA ASP A 79 5.86 14.29 -7.28
C ASP A 79 7.32 13.86 -7.51
N LYS A 80 7.63 12.58 -7.32
CA LYS A 80 8.99 12.04 -7.60
C LYS A 80 9.35 12.14 -9.08
N LEU A 81 8.43 11.79 -9.99
CA LEU A 81 8.65 11.92 -11.43
C LEU A 81 8.84 13.39 -11.84
N ALA A 82 8.03 14.29 -11.29
CA ALA A 82 8.18 15.73 -11.52
C ALA A 82 9.55 16.23 -11.03
N GLY A 83 10.02 15.75 -9.87
CA GLY A 83 11.36 16.03 -9.35
C GLY A 83 12.52 15.52 -10.23
N MET A 84 12.27 14.51 -11.08
CA MET A 84 13.22 14.02 -12.08
C MET A 84 13.24 14.84 -13.36
N GLY A 85 12.43 15.91 -13.44
CA GLY A 85 12.30 16.77 -14.62
C GLY A 85 11.27 16.30 -15.64
N ILE A 86 10.46 15.27 -15.32
CA ILE A 86 9.35 14.85 -16.16
C ILE A 86 8.22 15.87 -16.01
N ASN A 87 7.59 16.27 -17.12
CA ASN A 87 6.46 17.19 -17.07
C ASN A 87 5.34 16.66 -16.17
N LEU A 88 4.69 17.54 -15.40
CA LEU A 88 3.68 17.16 -14.40
C LEU A 88 2.48 16.41 -15.00
N ASP A 89 2.00 16.78 -16.18
CA ASP A 89 0.87 16.10 -16.83
C ASP A 89 1.27 14.70 -17.29
N THR A 90 2.46 14.56 -17.86
CA THR A 90 3.05 13.25 -18.18
C THR A 90 3.22 12.40 -16.92
N ALA A 91 3.79 12.97 -15.85
CA ALA A 91 4.03 12.28 -14.58
C ALA A 91 2.72 11.76 -13.98
N LYS A 92 1.66 12.58 -13.98
CA LYS A 92 0.32 12.18 -13.55
C LYS A 92 -0.22 11.02 -14.39
N GLY A 93 -0.09 11.10 -15.72
CA GLY A 93 -0.53 10.04 -16.63
C GLY A 93 0.19 8.72 -16.39
N ILE A 94 1.51 8.76 -16.22
CA ILE A 94 2.32 7.59 -15.88
C ILE A 94 1.86 7.03 -14.53
N ALA A 95 1.83 7.85 -13.49
CA ALA A 95 1.49 7.39 -12.14
C ALA A 95 0.09 6.77 -12.07
N ALA A 96 -0.91 7.39 -12.69
CA ALA A 96 -2.29 6.89 -12.71
C ALA A 96 -2.43 5.56 -13.47
N SER A 97 -1.57 5.29 -14.45
CA SER A 97 -1.58 4.03 -15.20
C SER A 97 -0.80 2.91 -14.50
N VAL A 98 0.18 3.26 -13.68
CA VAL A 98 1.17 2.34 -13.11
C VAL A 98 0.83 1.94 -11.68
N ILE A 99 0.62 2.92 -10.81
CA ILE A 99 0.54 2.68 -9.37
C ILE A 99 -0.69 1.85 -8.98
N PRO A 100 -1.92 2.14 -9.47
CA PRO A 100 -3.10 1.34 -9.13
C PRO A 100 -2.88 -0.15 -9.43
N VAL A 101 -2.37 -0.47 -10.63
CA VAL A 101 -2.12 -1.85 -11.08
C VAL A 101 -1.08 -2.54 -10.19
N ILE A 102 0.01 -1.86 -9.85
CA ILE A 102 1.05 -2.43 -8.97
C ILE A 102 0.52 -2.64 -7.56
N VAL A 103 -0.23 -1.69 -7.00
CA VAL A 103 -0.85 -1.83 -5.67
C VAL A 103 -1.83 -3.01 -5.68
N GLY A 104 -2.66 -3.12 -6.71
CA GLY A 104 -3.55 -4.26 -6.90
C GLY A 104 -2.80 -5.60 -6.93
N LYS A 105 -1.73 -5.69 -7.74
CA LYS A 105 -0.91 -6.90 -7.81
C LYS A 105 -0.16 -7.20 -6.50
N PHE A 106 0.34 -6.17 -5.83
CA PHE A 106 1.05 -6.29 -4.57
C PHE A 106 0.12 -6.82 -3.47
N VAL A 107 -1.09 -6.27 -3.34
CA VAL A 107 -2.11 -6.78 -2.40
C VAL A 107 -2.49 -8.22 -2.74
N ASN A 108 -2.78 -8.51 -4.02
CA ASN A 108 -3.13 -9.87 -4.44
C ASN A 108 -2.04 -10.88 -4.11
N LYS A 109 -0.78 -10.57 -4.41
CA LYS A 109 0.36 -11.42 -4.06
C LYS A 109 0.57 -11.54 -2.55
N THR A 110 0.35 -10.46 -1.80
CA THR A 110 0.49 -10.46 -0.34
C THR A 110 -0.55 -11.34 0.36
N ASN A 111 -1.72 -11.49 -0.27
CA ASN A 111 -2.83 -12.29 0.22
C ASN A 111 -2.86 -13.72 -0.36
N ASP A 112 -1.97 -14.07 -1.29
CA ASP A 112 -1.95 -15.39 -1.91
C ASP A 112 -1.18 -16.38 -1.01
N PRO A 113 -1.85 -17.40 -0.44
CA PRO A 113 -1.19 -18.39 0.42
C PRO A 113 -0.15 -19.25 -0.33
N ASN A 114 -0.14 -19.21 -1.67
CA ASN A 114 0.82 -19.92 -2.50
C ASN A 114 1.96 -19.03 -3.01
N ASP A 115 1.92 -17.72 -2.77
CA ASP A 115 2.96 -16.77 -3.20
C ASP A 115 3.67 -16.17 -1.98
N SER A 116 4.81 -16.76 -1.61
CA SER A 116 5.63 -16.26 -0.49
C SER A 116 6.49 -15.04 -0.84
N SER A 117 6.36 -14.45 -2.05
CA SER A 117 7.14 -13.26 -2.44
C SER A 117 6.78 -12.02 -1.62
N PHE A 118 5.54 -11.96 -1.13
CA PHE A 118 5.05 -10.95 -0.23
C PHE A 118 4.18 -11.63 0.84
N ASN A 119 4.56 -11.51 2.12
CA ASN A 119 3.74 -12.01 3.21
C ASN A 119 3.23 -10.82 4.02
N ILE A 120 1.94 -10.77 4.32
CA ILE A 120 1.35 -9.70 5.14
C ILE A 120 2.06 -9.60 6.48
N HIS A 121 2.47 -10.73 7.06
CA HIS A 121 3.24 -10.80 8.30
C HIS A 121 4.63 -10.12 8.18
N ASP A 122 5.32 -10.32 7.06
CA ASP A 122 6.62 -9.68 6.80
C ASP A 122 6.47 -8.20 6.48
N VAL A 123 5.37 -7.81 5.82
CA VAL A 123 5.02 -6.41 5.57
C VAL A 123 4.76 -5.71 6.90
N ILE A 124 3.87 -6.25 7.72
CA ILE A 124 3.53 -5.65 9.01
C ILE A 124 4.77 -5.56 9.89
N SER A 125 5.52 -6.66 10.07
CA SER A 125 6.71 -6.66 10.93
C SER A 125 7.81 -5.70 10.50
N LYS A 126 8.01 -5.50 9.19
CA LYS A 126 9.02 -4.56 8.67
C LYS A 126 8.57 -3.10 8.74
N VAL A 127 7.27 -2.86 8.65
CA VAL A 127 6.70 -1.50 8.67
C VAL A 127 6.44 -1.05 10.12
N SER A 128 6.06 -1.95 11.04
CA SER A 128 5.82 -1.66 12.46
C SER A 128 7.10 -1.36 13.25
N GLY A 129 8.26 -1.73 12.70
CA GLY A 129 9.57 -1.49 13.29
C GLY A 129 9.83 -2.27 14.59
N PRO A 130 11.08 -2.25 15.10
CA PRO A 130 11.45 -2.90 16.36
C PRO A 130 10.95 -2.17 17.61
N ASP A 131 10.43 -0.94 17.49
CA ASP A 131 10.04 -0.08 18.61
C ASP A 131 8.72 -0.46 19.31
N GLY A 132 8.06 -1.56 18.89
CA GLY A 132 6.92 -2.14 19.62
C GLY A 132 5.69 -1.23 19.79
N LYS A 133 5.67 -0.08 19.12
CA LYS A 133 4.55 0.88 19.17
C LYS A 133 3.29 0.36 18.51
N PHE A 134 3.44 -0.62 17.63
CA PHE A 134 2.35 -1.36 17.03
C PHE A 134 2.46 -2.82 17.44
N ASP A 135 1.58 -3.24 18.33
CA ASP A 135 1.52 -4.62 18.76
C ASP A 135 1.01 -5.45 17.59
N LEU A 136 1.78 -6.46 17.18
CA LEU A 136 1.38 -7.38 16.12
C LEU A 136 0.03 -8.03 16.43
N SER A 137 -0.31 -8.11 17.72
CA SER A 137 -1.60 -8.53 18.26
C SER A 137 -2.77 -7.62 17.84
N ASP A 138 -2.58 -6.30 17.81
CA ASP A 138 -3.59 -5.34 17.36
C ASP A 138 -3.84 -5.45 15.86
N VAL A 139 -2.76 -5.55 15.08
CA VAL A 139 -2.87 -5.72 13.63
C VAL A 139 -3.50 -7.07 13.30
N THR A 140 -3.07 -8.14 13.97
CA THR A 140 -3.68 -9.47 13.81
C THR A 140 -5.16 -9.41 14.15
N ARG A 141 -5.56 -8.73 15.22
CA ARG A 141 -6.98 -8.57 15.56
C ARG A 141 -7.74 -7.84 14.45
N ILE A 142 -7.23 -6.74 13.93
CA ILE A 142 -7.89 -5.97 12.85
C ILE A 142 -7.98 -6.78 11.54
N PHE A 143 -6.94 -7.57 11.22
CA PHE A 143 -6.95 -8.41 10.02
C PHE A 143 -7.79 -9.69 10.19
N THR A 144 -7.89 -10.23 11.39
CA THR A 144 -8.60 -11.50 11.67
C THR A 144 -10.05 -11.27 12.13
N GLU A 145 -10.36 -10.13 12.76
CA GLU A 145 -11.74 -9.67 12.93
C GLU A 145 -12.29 -9.34 11.55
N LYS A 146 -13.42 -9.97 11.22
CA LYS A 146 -14.29 -9.46 10.16
C LYS A 146 -14.67 -8.04 10.57
N THR A 147 -14.27 -7.07 9.77
CA THR A 147 -14.91 -5.76 9.75
C THR A 147 -16.36 -6.03 9.31
N ASP A 148 -17.26 -6.25 10.27
CA ASP A 148 -18.70 -6.24 10.04
C ASP A 148 -19.12 -4.79 9.76
N ALA A 149 -18.76 -4.31 8.56
CA ALA A 149 -19.16 -3.02 8.02
C ALA A 149 -20.56 -3.08 7.36
N ASN A 150 -21.44 -3.95 7.86
CA ASN A 150 -22.85 -3.93 7.50
C ASN A 150 -23.68 -4.18 8.76
N GLY A 151 -24.43 -3.15 9.14
CA GLY A 151 -25.23 -3.12 10.35
C GLY A 151 -26.23 -4.26 10.43
N ASP A 152 -26.12 -5.05 11.50
CA ASP A 152 -27.27 -5.35 12.32
C ASP A 152 -26.80 -5.51 13.77
N GLY A 153 -27.50 -4.83 14.67
CA GLY A 153 -27.05 -4.59 16.04
C GLY A 153 -26.97 -5.85 16.87
N LYS A 154 -25.76 -6.18 17.32
CA LYS A 154 -25.48 -6.74 18.65
C LYS A 154 -24.11 -6.25 19.08
N ASP A 155 -24.18 -5.09 19.72
CA ASP A 155 -23.12 -4.42 20.44
C ASP A 155 -22.54 -5.37 21.49
N ASP A 156 -21.42 -6.00 21.14
CA ASP A 156 -20.55 -6.74 22.06
C ASP A 156 -19.10 -6.26 21.86
N SER A 157 -18.98 -4.95 21.58
CA SER A 157 -17.72 -4.27 21.41
C SER A 157 -17.00 -4.17 22.76
N VAL A 158 -15.71 -4.43 22.74
CA VAL A 158 -14.74 -4.30 23.85
C VAL A 158 -14.89 -3.03 24.72
N ILE A 159 -15.56 -1.99 24.22
CA ILE A 159 -15.92 -0.78 24.98
C ILE A 159 -16.96 -1.08 26.09
N ASP A 160 -17.91 -1.98 25.85
CA ASP A 160 -18.94 -2.35 26.83
C ASP A 160 -18.38 -3.27 27.93
N LYS A 161 -17.43 -4.15 27.56
CA LYS A 161 -16.65 -4.95 28.53
C LYS A 161 -15.73 -4.09 29.39
N LEU A 162 -15.19 -2.99 28.86
CA LEU A 162 -14.37 -2.06 29.65
C LEU A 162 -15.23 -1.23 30.63
N LYS A 163 -16.45 -0.84 30.24
CA LYS A 163 -17.39 -0.12 31.12
C LYS A 163 -17.89 -1.00 32.27
N GLY A 164 -18.05 -2.30 32.04
CA GLY A 164 -18.42 -3.28 33.07
C GLY A 164 -17.33 -3.56 34.12
N LEU A 165 -16.08 -3.10 33.90
CA LEU A 165 -14.97 -3.25 34.87
C LEU A 165 -14.82 -2.06 35.82
N PHE A 166 -15.48 -0.93 35.51
CA PHE A 166 -15.45 0.29 36.32
C PHE A 166 -16.82 0.66 36.89
N SER A 167 -17.80 -0.25 36.78
CA SER A 167 -19.11 -0.18 37.47
C SER A 167 -19.16 -1.15 38.65
#